data_AF-A0A972WQY7-F1
#
_entry.id   AF-A0A972WQY7-F1
#
_cell.length_a   1.000
_cell.length_b   1.000
_cell.length_c   1.000
_cell.angle_alpha   90.00
_cell.angle_beta   90.00
_cell.angle_gamma   90.00
#
_symmetry.space_group_name_H-M   'P 1'
#
loop_
_entity.id
_entity.type
_entity.pdbx_description
1 polymer ?
#
loop_
_entity_poly.entity_id
_entity_poly.type
_entity_poly.pdbx_seq_one_letter_code
_entity_poly.pdbx_strand_id
1 'polypeptide(L)'
;MSKKKPDNPPNATPSDAQIDPDMEFQAGLLADKVMRRVMTLADAVGELDQWQAGAAAAEPPWRRVEARALIVTHMMNTLLKRGY
;
A
#
# COMPACT_ATOMS: atom_id res chain seq x y z
N MET A 1 -48.60 -16.16 -14.30
CA MET A 1 -47.34 -16.89 -14.58
C MET A 1 -46.17 -15.97 -14.25
N SER A 2 -45.58 -16.12 -13.06
CA SER A 2 -44.49 -15.27 -12.56
C SER A 2 -43.15 -15.85 -12.98
N LYS A 3 -42.41 -15.17 -13.86
CA LYS A 3 -40.99 -15.47 -14.09
C LYS A 3 -40.16 -14.46 -13.30
N LYS A 4 -39.67 -14.91 -12.15
CA LYS A 4 -38.68 -14.25 -11.29
C LYS A 4 -37.38 -14.12 -12.09
N LYS A 5 -36.85 -12.90 -12.25
CA LYS A 5 -35.49 -12.68 -12.76
C LYS A 5 -34.49 -13.39 -11.83
N PRO A 6 -33.42 -14.00 -12.36
CA PRO A 6 -32.39 -14.58 -11.50
C PRO A 6 -31.67 -13.45 -10.76
N ASP A 7 -31.51 -13.66 -9.45
CA ASP A 7 -30.76 -12.82 -8.53
C ASP A 7 -29.34 -12.63 -9.08
N ASN A 8 -29.02 -11.40 -9.50
CA ASN A 8 -27.65 -10.99 -9.76
C ASN A 8 -26.92 -11.09 -8.41
N PRO A 9 -25.80 -11.83 -8.27
CA PRO A 9 -25.08 -11.86 -7.00
C PRO A 9 -24.62 -10.43 -6.67
N PRO A 10 -24.63 -10.06 -5.37
CA PRO A 10 -24.34 -8.70 -4.95
C PRO A 10 -22.94 -8.31 -5.42
N ASN A 11 -22.81 -7.05 -5.84
CA ASN A 11 -21.53 -6.36 -6.04
C ASN A 11 -20.44 -7.01 -5.19
N ALA A 12 -19.40 -7.56 -5.82
CA ALA A 12 -18.17 -7.82 -5.10
C ALA A 12 -17.74 -6.48 -4.52
N THR A 13 -17.96 -6.30 -3.21
CA THR A 13 -17.41 -5.18 -2.46
C THR A 13 -15.92 -5.13 -2.82
N PRO A 14 -15.35 -3.97 -3.23
CA PRO A 14 -13.92 -3.84 -3.38
C PRO A 14 -13.32 -4.43 -2.11
N SER A 15 -12.50 -5.46 -2.28
CA SER A 15 -12.04 -6.26 -1.15
C SER A 15 -11.31 -5.31 -0.20
N ASP A 16 -11.78 -5.19 1.05
CA ASP A 16 -11.12 -4.41 2.08
C ASP A 16 -9.64 -4.81 2.25
N ALA A 17 -9.21 -5.95 1.69
CA ALA A 17 -7.83 -6.40 1.68
C ALA A 17 -6.95 -5.77 0.59
N GLN A 18 -7.52 -5.11 -0.42
CA GLN A 18 -6.75 -4.59 -1.56
C GLN A 18 -5.99 -3.31 -1.18
N ILE A 19 -4.67 -3.44 -1.18
CA ILE A 19 -3.72 -2.33 -1.13
C ILE A 19 -3.45 -1.89 -2.57
N ASP A 20 -3.21 -0.60 -2.77
CA ASP A 20 -2.72 -0.08 -4.03
C ASP A 20 -1.41 -0.81 -4.43
N PRO A 21 -1.34 -1.41 -5.64
CA PRO A 21 -0.17 -2.16 -6.08
C PRO A 21 1.13 -1.35 -6.09
N ASP A 22 1.03 -0.02 -6.27
CA ASP A 22 2.20 0.85 -6.32
C ASP A 22 2.71 1.22 -4.91
N MET A 23 1.91 1.04 -3.84
CA MET A 23 2.34 1.33 -2.46
C MET A 23 3.56 0.52 -2.05
N GLU A 24 3.58 -0.77 -2.38
CA GLU A 24 4.69 -1.67 -2.07
C GLU A 24 5.98 -1.23 -2.78
N PHE A 25 5.85 -0.81 -4.04
CA PHE A 25 6.97 -0.32 -4.83
C PHE A 25 7.51 1.01 -4.28
N GLN A 26 6.63 1.97 -3.99
CA GLN A 26 7.04 3.27 -3.42
C GLN A 26 7.70 3.10 -2.05
N ALA A 27 7.14 2.25 -1.18
CA ALA A 27 7.73 1.95 0.12
C ALA A 27 9.12 1.32 0.00
N GLY A 28 9.34 0.43 -0.98
CA GLY A 28 10.65 -0.14 -1.29
C GLY A 28 11.68 0.91 -1.70
N LEU A 29 11.31 1.85 -2.59
CA LEU A 29 12.20 2.95 -2.99
C LEU A 29 12.56 3.87 -1.82
N LEU A 30 11.58 4.20 -0.97
CA LEU A 30 11.78 5.04 0.20
C LEU A 30 12.64 4.35 1.26
N ALA A 31 12.41 3.06 1.52
CA ALA A 31 13.26 2.23 2.37
C ALA A 31 14.72 2.25 1.91
N ASP A 32 14.95 2.16 0.60
CA ASP A 32 16.28 2.23 -0.01
C ASP A 32 16.95 3.59 0.23
N LYS A 33 16.21 4.70 0.08
CA LYS A 33 16.72 6.04 0.41
C LYS A 33 17.08 6.17 1.89
N VAL A 34 16.26 5.63 2.78
CA VAL A 34 16.50 5.63 4.24
C VAL A 34 17.76 4.82 4.58
N MET A 35 17.90 3.61 4.05
CA MET A 35 19.08 2.76 4.28
C MET A 35 20.37 3.39 3.75
N ARG A 36 20.31 4.12 2.63
CA ARG A 36 21.44 4.89 2.07
C ARG A 36 21.68 6.22 2.78
N ARG A 37 20.89 6.55 3.82
CA ARG A 37 20.93 7.82 4.57
C ARG A 37 20.73 9.07 3.72
N VAL A 38 20.05 8.92 2.58
CA VAL A 38 19.68 10.04 1.70
C VAL A 38 18.45 10.79 2.25
N MET A 39 17.67 10.12 3.10
CA MET A 39 16.43 10.62 3.68
C MET A 39 16.23 10.04 5.09
N THR A 40 15.57 10.77 5.98
CA THR A 40 15.22 10.23 7.31
C THR A 40 13.99 9.31 7.22
N LEU A 41 13.81 8.42 8.19
CA LEU A 41 12.59 7.60 8.26
C LEU A 41 11.33 8.46 8.40
N ALA A 42 11.41 9.59 9.11
CA ALA A 42 10.27 10.48 9.30
C ALA A 42 9.83 11.13 7.97
N ASP A 43 10.79 11.60 7.18
CA ASP A 43 10.51 12.19 5.86
C ASP A 43 9.92 11.15 4.90
N ALA A 44 10.49 9.93 4.90
CA ALA A 44 10.00 8.83 4.07
C ALA A 44 8.55 8.43 4.42
N VAL A 45 8.20 8.39 5.71
CA VAL A 45 6.81 8.16 6.15
C VAL A 45 5.90 9.28 5.66
N GLY A 46 6.32 10.53 5.79
CA GLY A 46 5.58 11.69 5.29
C GLY A 46 5.33 11.64 3.78
N GLU A 47 6.34 11.27 2.99
CA GLU A 47 6.19 11.13 1.53
C GLU A 47 5.18 10.02 1.16
N LEU A 48 5.26 8.87 1.82
CA LEU A 48 4.37 7.74 1.52
C LEU A 48 2.93 8.01 1.98
N ASP A 49 2.73 8.69 3.11
CA ASP A 49 1.40 9.09 3.57
C ASP A 49 0.75 10.12 2.64
N GLN A 50 1.52 11.08 2.12
CA GLN A 50 1.04 12.05 1.13
C GLN A 50 0.66 11.37 -0.18
N TRP A 51 1.50 10.44 -0.65
CA TRP A 51 1.23 9.66 -1.84
C TRP A 51 -0.07 8.85 -1.69
N GLN A 52 -0.22 8.15 -0.56
CA GLN A 52 -1.42 7.38 -0.23
C GLN A 52 -2.67 8.27 -0.12
N ALA A 53 -2.55 9.49 0.40
CA ALA A 53 -3.65 10.44 0.44
C ALA A 53 -4.09 10.90 -0.96
N GLY A 54 -3.14 11.06 -1.89
CA GLY A 54 -3.43 11.33 -3.30
C GLY A 54 -4.06 10.14 -4.02
N ALA A 55 -3.56 8.92 -3.75
CA ALA A 55 -4.08 7.68 -4.34
C ALA A 55 -5.45 7.27 -3.79
N ALA A 56 -5.76 7.61 -2.54
CA ALA A 56 -7.07 7.35 -1.91
C ALA A 56 -8.24 8.12 -2.57
N ALA A 57 -7.95 9.12 -3.43
CA ALA A 57 -8.95 9.79 -4.25
C ALA A 57 -9.26 9.05 -5.56
N ALA A 58 -8.54 7.97 -5.88
CA ALA A 58 -8.75 7.15 -7.08
C ALA A 58 -9.74 6.00 -6.82
N GLU A 59 -10.47 5.58 -7.86
CA GLU A 59 -11.32 4.38 -7.83
C GLU A 59 -10.54 3.17 -8.38
N PRO A 60 -10.62 1.98 -7.74
CA PRO A 60 -11.37 1.66 -6.52
C PRO A 60 -10.71 2.23 -5.25
N PRO A 61 -11.48 2.46 -4.16
CA PRO A 61 -10.92 2.95 -2.91
C PRO A 61 -9.94 1.92 -2.33
N TRP A 62 -8.66 2.28 -2.30
CA TRP A 62 -7.60 1.44 -1.75
C TRP A 62 -7.60 1.43 -0.23
N ARG A 63 -7.29 0.28 0.38
CA ARG A 63 -7.11 0.18 1.83
C ARG A 63 -5.92 1.03 2.25
N ARG A 64 -6.10 1.84 3.30
CA ARG A 64 -4.97 2.52 3.96
C ARG A 64 -4.03 1.54 4.67
N VAL A 65 -2.73 1.81 4.54
CA VAL A 65 -1.62 1.08 5.15
C VAL A 65 -0.82 2.04 6.03
N GLU A 66 -0.31 1.53 7.14
CA GLU A 66 0.65 2.26 7.98
C GLU A 66 1.98 2.39 7.23
N ALA A 67 2.28 3.58 6.72
CA ALA A 67 3.48 3.85 5.92
C ALA A 67 4.78 3.42 6.63
N ARG A 68 4.88 3.70 7.94
CA ARG A 68 6.05 3.34 8.75
C ARG A 68 6.29 1.85 8.77
N ALA A 69 5.25 1.04 9.03
CA ALA A 69 5.37 -0.40 9.07
C ALA A 69 5.82 -0.96 7.72
N LEU A 70 5.29 -0.43 6.62
CA LEU A 70 5.63 -0.89 5.28
C LEU A 70 7.10 -0.59 4.93
N ILE A 71 7.54 0.65 5.16
CA ILE A 71 8.93 1.07 4.92
C ILE A 71 9.91 0.24 5.77
N VAL A 72 9.64 0.08 7.07
CA VAL A 72 10.49 -0.71 7.96
C VAL A 72 10.53 -2.17 7.53
N THR A 73 9.42 -2.74 7.07
CA THR A 73 9.38 -4.13 6.56
C THR A 73 10.31 -4.29 5.36
N HIS A 74 10.30 -3.36 4.39
CA HIS A 74 11.23 -3.37 3.26
C HIS A 74 12.69 -3.21 3.67
N MET A 75 12.98 -2.34 4.65
CA MET A 75 14.32 -2.20 5.22
C MET A 75 14.80 -3.52 5.85
N MET A 76 13.98 -4.13 6.71
CA MET A 76 14.29 -5.40 7.37
C MET A 76 14.51 -6.52 6.35
N ASN A 77 13.63 -6.65 5.35
CA ASN A 77 13.79 -7.64 4.28
C ASN A 77 15.10 -7.45 3.50
N THR A 78 15.52 -6.20 3.28
CA THR A 78 16.78 -5.90 2.60
C THR A 78 17.99 -6.27 3.46
N LEU A 79 17.94 -5.98 4.77
CA LEU A 79 19.00 -6.36 5.70
C LEU A 79 19.13 -7.89 5.79
N LEU A 80 18.01 -8.60 5.95
CA LEU A 80 17.98 -10.06 5.98
C LEU A 80 18.54 -10.68 4.69
N LYS A 81 18.20 -10.13 3.51
CA LYS A 81 18.76 -10.57 2.22
C LYS A 81 20.27 -10.36 2.11
N ARG A 82 20.84 -9.41 2.85
CA ARG A 82 22.27 -9.12 2.89
C ARG A 82 23.01 -9.92 3.98
N GLY A 83 22.29 -10.72 4.78
CA GLY A 83 22.86 -11.55 5.85
C GLY A 83 23.16 -10.81 7.14
N TYR A 84 22.48 -9.68 7.39
CA TYR A 84 22.48 -9.00 8.70
C TYR A 84 21.52 -9.68 9.69
#